data_AF-A0A2V5TM74-F1
#
_entry.id   AF-A0A2V5TM74-F1
#
_cell.length_a   1.000
_cell.length_b   1.000
_cell.length_c   1.000
_cell.angle_alpha   90.00
_cell.angle_beta   90.00
_cell.angle_gamma   90.00
#
_symmetry.space_group_name_H-M   'P 1'
#
loop_
_entity.id
_entity.type
_entity.pdbx_description
1 polymer ?
#
loop_
_entity_poly.entity_id
_entity_poly.type
_entity_poly.pdbx_seq_one_letter_code
_entity_poly.pdbx_strand_id
1 'polypeptide(L)'
;MFDLPKKMFALPTYRESVDQAVSAGNLRAVAANTTDPEVLLGLADLARTGDSVRRELSQMAVKARLEYSPMVAVLVVMLDGIDEQSIGELVRRDPDNALGYYLQGALLHLSDRESEAIVAFRKAAHCSDLRLYESTTGPALFKALDALKLAGADRLCALSWMASRLSNFSSLVLQPINSALSDLAQNDDIGTRQEIPALLLVLAGHLFATNIRNRWFAKSALESAVFGMKARIVGTGKSQEANGYPALTQTPVGVMLRWPRIEAGMEQEMSAFRLAQHLPERIHQAFALSDPSPKCAAYLGEMNVSLHGSAKPCFEKARGKAIATAKGLIDAALTDPDGLLGPYLNGLPTAAQLADGRLQAPHQTFVKKLMRERQDILKAAGACQAAMNELWDLGANDLGRRNIGRMMEISMGLHRYAAEHENIYPDSIDVLFANGYLKPPLKPRSLLTGRHYVYVAAGEKRPLKLRDSSRFVVLYDDNVSQGGYYECVMANWTGSGIKADELKEQLRKRGKLVP
;
A
#
# COMPACT_ATOMS: atom_id res chain seq x y z
N MET A 1 -4.70 -9.07 -0.67
CA MET A 1 -5.33 -8.94 0.65
C MET A 1 -5.74 -7.50 0.80
N PHE A 2 -7.02 -7.19 1.01
CA PHE A 2 -7.41 -5.84 1.45
C PHE A 2 -8.58 -5.93 2.44
N ASP A 3 -8.38 -6.64 3.54
CA ASP A 3 -9.06 -6.25 4.76
C ASP A 3 -8.44 -4.94 5.23
N LEU A 4 -9.26 -4.03 5.77
CA LEU A 4 -8.70 -2.95 6.55
C LEU A 4 -7.88 -3.56 7.70
N PRO A 5 -6.60 -3.18 7.84
CA PRO A 5 -5.72 -3.80 8.82
C PRO A 5 -6.19 -3.46 10.24
N LYS A 6 -6.80 -4.44 10.93
CA LYS A 6 -7.09 -4.35 12.37
C LYS A 6 -5.83 -4.05 13.19
N LYS A 7 -4.69 -4.48 12.68
CA LYS A 7 -3.37 -4.07 13.16
C LYS A 7 -2.52 -3.67 11.97
N MET A 8 -1.94 -2.48 12.01
CA MET A 8 -1.02 -2.03 10.97
C MET A 8 0.23 -2.93 10.93
N PHE A 9 0.84 -3.03 9.76
CA PHE A 9 2.08 -3.75 9.62
C PHE A 9 3.19 -3.06 10.42
N ALA A 10 3.82 -3.80 11.32
CA ALA A 10 4.94 -3.30 12.11
C ALA A 10 6.21 -3.25 11.26
N LEU A 11 6.32 -2.21 10.44
CA LEU A 11 7.48 -1.97 9.59
C LEU A 11 8.73 -1.78 10.48
N PRO A 12 9.81 -2.55 10.29
CA PRO A 12 11.04 -2.38 11.07
C PRO A 12 11.75 -1.07 10.73
N THR A 13 12.55 -0.54 11.66
CA THR A 13 13.39 0.65 11.42
C THR A 13 14.62 0.31 10.58
N TYR A 14 15.09 -0.94 10.67
CA TYR A 14 16.32 -1.48 10.09
C TYR A 14 17.64 -1.01 10.72
N ARG A 15 17.66 -0.08 11.69
CA ARG A 15 18.90 0.31 12.38
C ARG A 15 18.77 0.21 13.89
N GLU A 16 19.79 -0.36 14.54
CA GLU A 16 19.78 -0.60 15.98
C GLU A 16 19.71 0.70 16.80
N SER A 17 20.45 1.73 16.40
CA SER A 17 20.43 3.07 17.00
C SER A 17 19.01 3.67 17.00
N VAL A 18 18.32 3.56 15.86
CA VAL A 18 16.93 4.02 15.72
C VAL A 18 15.99 3.15 16.54
N ASP A 19 16.14 1.82 16.51
CA ASP A 19 15.37 0.88 17.33
C ASP A 19 15.46 1.20 18.82
N GLN A 20 16.65 1.56 19.31
CA GLN A 20 16.87 1.96 20.71
C GLN A 20 16.23 3.33 21.01
N ALA A 21 16.42 4.30 20.11
CA ALA A 21 15.86 5.65 20.27
C ALA A 21 14.33 5.65 20.33
N VAL A 22 13.67 4.84 19.50
CA VAL A 22 12.19 4.75 19.46
C VAL A 22 11.63 3.66 20.38
N SER A 23 12.46 3.10 21.27
CA SER A 23 11.98 2.15 22.28
C SER A 23 11.04 2.84 23.27
N ALA A 24 10.03 2.12 23.76
CA ALA A 24 9.05 2.68 24.71
C ALA A 24 9.69 3.30 25.95
N GLY A 25 10.77 2.69 26.48
CA GLY A 25 11.51 3.24 27.61
C GLY A 25 12.15 4.59 27.29
N ASN A 26 12.82 4.70 26.15
CA ASN A 26 13.48 5.95 25.76
C ASN A 26 12.47 7.05 25.40
N LEU A 27 11.38 6.71 24.70
CA LEU A 27 10.31 7.66 24.38
C LEU A 27 9.68 8.24 25.65
N ARG A 28 9.43 7.43 26.69
CA ARG A 28 8.96 7.91 28.00
C ARG A 28 9.98 8.82 28.68
N ALA A 29 11.26 8.46 28.63
CA ALA A 29 12.32 9.25 29.24
C ALA A 29 12.45 10.64 28.59
N VAL A 30 12.35 10.74 27.25
CA VAL A 30 12.34 12.05 26.57
C VAL A 30 11.06 12.81 26.88
N ALA A 31 9.90 12.15 26.87
CA ALA A 31 8.61 12.78 27.19
C ALA A 31 8.55 13.35 28.62
N ALA A 32 9.19 12.70 29.59
CA ALA A 32 9.27 13.18 30.97
C ALA A 32 10.11 14.47 31.12
N ASN A 33 10.99 14.75 30.15
CA ASN A 33 11.92 15.89 30.19
C ASN A 33 11.51 17.03 29.25
N THR A 34 10.31 17.00 28.67
CA THR A 34 9.81 18.06 27.79
C THR A 34 8.41 18.50 28.18
N THR A 35 8.15 19.79 27.97
CA THR A 35 6.80 20.38 28.03
C THR A 35 6.31 20.86 26.68
N ASP A 36 7.12 20.72 25.62
CA ASP A 36 6.73 21.12 24.26
C ASP A 36 5.68 20.11 23.73
N PRO A 37 4.43 20.55 23.50
CA PRO A 37 3.38 19.67 23.01
C PRO A 37 3.69 19.08 21.62
N GLU A 38 4.47 19.77 20.78
CA GLU A 38 4.87 19.25 19.46
C GLU A 38 5.87 18.12 19.59
N VAL A 39 6.81 18.19 20.54
CA VAL A 39 7.71 17.06 20.83
C VAL A 39 6.89 15.87 21.29
N LEU A 40 5.92 16.05 22.20
CA LEU A 40 5.06 14.96 22.68
C LEU A 40 4.24 14.32 21.54
N LEU A 41 3.69 15.13 20.64
CA LEU A 41 2.96 14.65 19.46
C LEU A 41 3.88 13.84 18.52
N GLY A 42 5.08 14.34 18.23
CA GLY A 42 6.05 13.65 17.38
C GLY A 42 6.59 12.35 17.99
N LEU A 43 6.78 12.31 19.32
CA LEU A 43 7.13 11.07 20.03
C LEU A 43 6.01 10.02 19.93
N ALA A 44 4.74 10.46 20.01
CA ALA A 44 3.59 9.58 19.80
C ALA A 44 3.56 9.01 18.37
N ASP A 45 3.93 9.80 17.36
CA ASP A 45 4.02 9.35 15.97
C ASP A 45 5.11 8.26 15.80
N LEU A 46 6.30 8.49 16.38
CA LEU A 46 7.45 7.58 16.35
C LEU A 46 7.24 6.27 17.13
N ALA A 47 6.25 6.18 18.01
CA ALA A 47 5.96 4.96 18.72
C ALA A 47 5.70 3.79 17.75
N ARG A 48 6.21 2.61 18.10
CA ARG A 48 6.02 1.38 17.32
C ARG A 48 4.55 0.97 17.28
N THR A 49 4.16 0.32 16.19
CA THR A 49 2.78 -0.15 15.99
C THR A 49 2.32 -1.07 17.11
N GLY A 50 1.22 -0.71 17.77
CA GLY A 50 0.62 -1.47 18.86
C GLY A 50 1.33 -1.36 20.21
N ASP A 51 2.32 -0.48 20.34
CA ASP A 51 2.97 -0.21 21.63
C ASP A 51 2.08 0.71 22.48
N SER A 52 1.87 0.36 23.75
CA SER A 52 1.01 1.14 24.65
C SER A 52 1.54 2.56 24.89
N VAL A 53 2.85 2.78 24.69
CA VAL A 53 3.48 4.10 24.85
C VAL A 53 2.87 5.16 23.94
N ARG A 54 2.35 4.80 22.75
CA ARG A 54 1.66 5.76 21.87
C ARG A 54 0.49 6.41 22.58
N ARG A 55 -0.31 5.61 23.30
CA ARG A 55 -1.50 6.08 24.02
C ARG A 55 -1.11 7.04 25.14
N GLU A 56 -0.08 6.70 25.91
CA GLU A 56 0.45 7.53 27.00
C GLU A 56 0.92 8.90 26.46
N LEU A 57 1.77 8.88 25.42
CA LEU A 57 2.31 10.09 24.80
C LEU A 57 1.22 10.95 24.14
N SER A 58 0.24 10.31 23.49
CA SER A 58 -0.91 10.99 22.91
C SER A 58 -1.75 11.70 23.96
N GLN A 59 -1.97 11.07 25.12
CA GLN A 59 -2.69 11.70 26.24
C GLN A 59 -1.92 12.91 26.79
N MET A 60 -0.59 12.80 26.92
CA MET A 60 0.26 13.92 27.33
C MET A 60 0.19 15.08 26.32
N ALA A 61 0.30 14.77 25.02
CA ALA A 61 0.23 15.77 23.94
C ALA A 61 -1.12 16.51 23.94
N VAL A 62 -2.25 15.78 24.05
CA VAL A 62 -3.59 16.38 24.11
C VAL A 62 -3.80 17.19 25.39
N LYS A 63 -3.28 16.73 26.53
CA LYS A 63 -3.33 17.49 27.78
C LYS A 63 -2.55 18.79 27.67
N ALA A 64 -1.41 18.78 26.98
CA ALA A 64 -0.59 19.97 26.75
C ALA A 64 -1.21 20.91 25.69
N ARG A 65 -1.87 20.37 24.66
CA ARG A 65 -2.59 21.13 23.64
C ARG A 65 -3.83 20.38 23.16
N LEU A 66 -5.00 20.85 23.59
CA LEU A 66 -6.30 20.20 23.31
C LEU A 66 -6.60 20.05 21.81
N GLU A 67 -6.12 20.97 20.98
CA GLU A 67 -6.27 20.94 19.52
C GLU A 67 -5.64 19.70 18.85
N TYR A 68 -4.76 18.97 19.55
CA TYR A 68 -4.18 17.72 19.05
C TYR A 68 -5.11 16.52 19.20
N SER A 69 -6.26 16.68 19.87
CA SER A 69 -7.24 15.61 20.09
C SER A 69 -7.63 14.84 18.81
N PRO A 70 -8.01 15.49 17.70
CA PRO A 70 -8.30 14.77 16.45
C PRO A 70 -7.05 14.20 15.78
N MET A 71 -5.89 14.86 15.90
CA MET A 71 -4.63 14.41 15.31
C MET A 71 -4.18 13.08 15.89
N VAL A 72 -4.26 12.91 17.22
CA VAL A 72 -3.87 11.64 17.85
C VAL A 72 -4.81 10.49 17.49
N ALA A 73 -6.10 10.76 17.20
CA ALA A 73 -7.00 9.73 16.71
C ALA A 73 -6.66 9.29 15.28
N VAL A 74 -6.26 10.23 14.42
CA VAL A 74 -5.70 9.91 13.10
C VAL A 74 -4.42 9.07 13.23
N LEU A 75 -3.49 9.41 14.13
CA LEU A 75 -2.27 8.61 14.36
C LEU A 75 -2.59 7.17 14.78
N VAL A 76 -3.58 6.95 15.66
CA VAL A 76 -3.99 5.60 16.07
C VAL A 76 -4.48 4.79 14.86
N VAL A 77 -5.36 5.38 14.05
CA VAL A 77 -5.88 4.76 12.82
C VAL A 77 -4.76 4.45 11.84
N MET A 78 -3.82 5.38 11.66
CA MET A 78 -2.74 5.26 10.68
C MET A 78 -1.65 4.27 11.09
N LEU A 79 -1.41 4.11 12.39
CA LEU A 79 -0.18 3.49 12.89
C LEU A 79 -0.41 2.25 13.74
N ASP A 80 -1.57 2.11 14.37
CA ASP A 80 -1.90 0.96 15.21
C ASP A 80 -2.90 0.03 14.52
N GLY A 81 -3.95 0.57 13.88
CA GLY A 81 -4.93 -0.24 13.16
C GLY A 81 -6.30 0.40 13.02
N ILE A 82 -7.14 -0.25 12.22
CA ILE A 82 -8.47 0.23 11.84
C ILE A 82 -9.52 -0.76 12.34
N ASP A 83 -10.34 -0.29 13.27
CA ASP A 83 -11.48 -1.00 13.80
C ASP A 83 -12.63 -0.02 14.13
N GLU A 84 -13.78 -0.54 14.54
CA GLU A 84 -14.95 0.28 14.86
C GLU A 84 -14.67 1.29 15.99
N GLN A 85 -13.81 0.94 16.95
CA GLN A 85 -13.48 1.80 18.08
C GLN A 85 -12.58 2.96 17.63
N SER A 86 -11.53 2.69 16.84
CA SER A 86 -10.62 3.73 16.36
C SER A 86 -11.31 4.68 15.37
N ILE A 87 -12.18 4.17 14.51
CA ILE A 87 -13.03 4.98 13.62
C ILE A 87 -14.02 5.81 14.43
N GLY A 88 -14.70 5.21 15.41
CA GLY A 88 -15.66 5.91 16.28
C GLY A 88 -15.01 7.04 17.06
N GLU A 89 -13.80 6.82 17.59
CA GLU A 89 -13.00 7.85 18.26
C GLU A 89 -12.61 9.00 17.31
N LEU A 90 -12.21 8.69 16.07
CA LEU A 90 -11.90 9.71 15.07
C LEU A 90 -13.13 10.57 14.76
N VAL A 91 -14.28 9.95 14.44
CA VAL A 91 -15.53 10.66 14.14
C VAL A 91 -16.02 11.47 15.34
N ARG A 92 -15.86 10.96 16.57
CA ARG A 92 -16.24 11.70 17.79
C ARG A 92 -15.40 12.96 18.01
N ARG A 93 -14.11 12.90 17.67
CA ARG A 93 -13.16 14.02 17.88
C ARG A 93 -13.10 15.01 16.73
N ASP A 94 -13.42 14.56 15.52
CA ASP A 94 -13.55 15.39 14.33
C ASP A 94 -14.70 14.89 13.45
N PRO A 95 -15.96 15.30 13.75
CA PRO A 95 -17.14 14.84 13.04
C PRO A 95 -17.22 15.25 11.57
N ASP A 96 -16.38 16.19 11.13
CA ASP A 96 -16.31 16.69 9.75
C ASP A 96 -15.08 16.16 9.00
N ASN A 97 -14.35 15.20 9.58
CA ASN A 97 -13.26 14.53 8.86
C ASN A 97 -13.81 13.45 7.92
N ALA A 98 -13.64 13.64 6.62
CA ALA A 98 -14.05 12.64 5.63
C ALA A 98 -13.39 11.27 5.85
N LEU A 99 -12.17 11.23 6.41
CA LEU A 99 -11.43 9.98 6.65
C LEU A 99 -12.25 9.00 7.49
N GLY A 100 -12.85 9.46 8.59
CA GLY A 100 -13.60 8.60 9.50
C GLY A 100 -14.74 7.87 8.80
N TYR A 101 -15.51 8.59 7.97
CA TYR A 101 -16.62 8.02 7.24
C TYR A 101 -16.20 7.16 6.04
N TYR A 102 -15.10 7.48 5.35
CA TYR A 102 -14.55 6.59 4.34
C TYR A 102 -14.11 5.24 4.93
N LEU A 103 -13.43 5.28 6.08
CA LEU A 103 -13.02 4.06 6.80
C LEU A 103 -14.23 3.28 7.30
N GLN A 104 -15.24 3.98 7.82
CA GLN A 104 -16.49 3.35 8.24
C GLN A 104 -17.19 2.67 7.06
N GLY A 105 -17.31 3.34 5.91
CA GLY A 105 -17.91 2.77 4.70
C GLY A 105 -17.17 1.52 4.22
N ALA A 106 -15.84 1.57 4.16
CA ALA A 106 -15.03 0.42 3.79
C ALA A 106 -15.17 -0.74 4.80
N LEU A 107 -15.21 -0.46 6.11
CA LEU A 107 -15.40 -1.49 7.14
C LEU A 107 -16.79 -2.15 7.08
N LEU A 108 -17.83 -1.36 6.80
CA LEU A 108 -19.21 -1.84 6.62
C LEU A 108 -19.34 -2.69 5.35
N HIS A 109 -18.74 -2.25 4.24
CA HIS A 109 -18.67 -3.03 3.00
C HIS A 109 -18.01 -4.38 3.24
N LEU A 110 -16.87 -4.41 3.95
CA LEU A 110 -16.19 -5.65 4.33
C LEU A 110 -17.08 -6.55 5.20
N SER A 111 -18.01 -5.99 5.97
CA SER A 111 -18.95 -6.73 6.83
C SER A 111 -20.29 -7.05 6.15
N ASP A 112 -20.38 -6.96 4.82
CA ASP A 112 -21.59 -7.23 4.02
C ASP A 112 -22.78 -6.30 4.33
N ARG A 113 -22.53 -5.13 4.93
CA ARG A 113 -23.55 -4.14 5.28
C ARG A 113 -23.62 -3.03 4.22
N GLU A 114 -23.90 -3.41 2.97
CA GLU A 114 -23.77 -2.53 1.79
C GLU A 114 -24.63 -1.26 1.87
N SER A 115 -25.89 -1.37 2.31
CA SER A 115 -26.78 -0.21 2.46
C SER A 115 -26.28 0.79 3.50
N GLU A 116 -25.55 0.34 4.52
CA GLU A 116 -24.94 1.24 5.52
C GLU A 116 -23.61 1.78 5.03
N ALA A 117 -22.85 0.97 4.28
CA ALA A 117 -21.60 1.38 3.65
C ALA A 117 -21.81 2.57 2.71
N ILE A 118 -22.83 2.52 1.84
CA ILE A 118 -23.15 3.63 0.93
C ILE A 118 -23.56 4.89 1.69
N VAL A 119 -24.30 4.77 2.80
CA VAL A 119 -24.66 5.90 3.66
C VAL A 119 -23.40 6.53 4.28
N ALA A 120 -22.44 5.72 4.74
CA ALA A 120 -21.17 6.23 5.25
C ALA A 120 -20.34 6.91 4.15
N PHE A 121 -20.28 6.36 2.94
CA PHE A 121 -19.59 7.01 1.82
C PHE A 121 -20.24 8.33 1.40
N ARG A 122 -21.58 8.42 1.43
CA ARG A 122 -22.29 9.69 1.24
C ARG A 122 -21.89 10.70 2.30
N LYS A 123 -21.87 10.32 3.58
CA LYS A 123 -21.42 11.22 4.66
C LYS A 123 -20.00 11.70 4.42
N ALA A 124 -19.08 10.79 4.04
CA ALA A 124 -17.71 11.15 3.71
C ALA A 124 -17.63 12.20 2.59
N ALA A 125 -18.49 12.07 1.56
CA ALA A 125 -18.54 13.02 0.45
C ALA A 125 -19.20 14.38 0.80
N HIS A 126 -19.94 14.47 1.91
CA HIS A 126 -20.49 15.74 2.40
C HIS A 126 -19.53 16.50 3.33
N CYS A 127 -18.51 15.84 3.87
CA CYS A 127 -17.44 16.49 4.60
C CYS A 127 -16.64 17.42 3.68
N SER A 128 -16.04 18.48 4.24
CA SER A 128 -15.29 19.45 3.44
C SER A 128 -13.95 18.89 2.93
N ASP A 129 -13.31 18.02 3.71
CA ASP A 129 -11.97 17.52 3.45
C ASP A 129 -11.65 16.22 4.21
N LEU A 130 -10.64 15.51 3.69
CA LEU A 130 -10.01 14.38 4.35
C LEU A 130 -8.76 14.88 5.08
N ARG A 131 -8.82 14.92 6.41
CA ARG A 131 -7.76 15.51 7.24
C ARG A 131 -6.84 14.43 7.79
N LEU A 132 -5.58 14.48 7.38
CA LEU A 132 -4.48 13.68 7.94
C LEU A 132 -3.58 14.47 8.91
N TYR A 133 -3.77 15.78 9.02
CA TYR A 133 -3.04 16.67 9.94
C TYR A 133 -1.52 16.73 9.75
N GLU A 134 -1.04 16.35 8.56
CA GLU A 134 0.38 16.25 8.20
C GLU A 134 1.13 17.59 8.31
N SER A 135 0.44 18.71 8.09
CA SER A 135 0.99 20.06 8.29
C SER A 135 1.37 20.35 9.74
N THR A 136 0.88 19.56 10.69
CA THR A 136 1.16 19.67 12.12
C THR A 136 1.96 18.47 12.63
N THR A 137 1.60 17.25 12.24
CA THR A 137 2.31 16.03 12.66
C THR A 137 3.70 15.93 12.04
N GLY A 138 3.89 16.39 10.80
CA GLY A 138 5.20 16.44 10.15
C GLY A 138 6.22 17.29 10.91
N PRO A 139 5.97 18.59 11.17
CA PRO A 139 6.85 19.43 11.99
C PRO A 139 7.08 18.88 13.41
N ALA A 140 6.04 18.32 14.03
CA ALA A 140 6.15 17.66 15.34
C ALA A 140 7.11 16.46 15.30
N LEU A 141 7.07 15.66 14.24
CA LEU A 141 7.99 14.55 14.01
C LEU A 141 9.45 15.04 13.94
N PHE A 142 9.73 16.11 13.19
CA PHE A 142 11.09 16.68 13.12
C PHE A 142 11.61 17.13 14.49
N LYS A 143 10.78 17.83 15.28
CA LYS A 143 11.13 18.23 16.65
C LYS A 143 11.38 17.03 17.57
N ALA A 144 10.60 15.96 17.43
CA ALA A 144 10.80 14.75 18.23
C ALA A 144 12.12 14.05 17.86
N LEU A 145 12.50 14.03 16.59
CA LEU A 145 13.81 13.51 16.15
C LEU A 145 14.97 14.34 16.72
N ASP A 146 14.82 15.66 16.80
CA ASP A 146 15.80 16.55 17.43
C ASP A 146 15.90 16.27 18.95
N ALA A 147 14.76 16.09 19.62
CA ALA A 147 14.71 15.74 21.04
C ALA A 147 15.34 14.36 21.34
N LEU A 148 15.21 13.42 20.40
CA LEU A 148 15.87 12.11 20.44
C LEU A 148 17.35 12.16 20.01
N LYS A 149 17.84 13.33 19.59
CA LYS A 149 19.22 13.56 19.11
C LYS A 149 19.59 12.67 17.92
N LEU A 150 18.63 12.33 17.08
CA LEU A 150 18.89 11.56 15.86
C LEU A 150 19.44 12.49 14.77
N ALA A 151 20.62 12.14 14.25
CA ALA A 151 21.33 12.89 13.22
C ALA A 151 21.86 11.99 12.10
N GLY A 152 22.26 12.58 10.97
CA GLY A 152 22.85 11.88 9.84
C GLY A 152 22.03 10.68 9.38
N ALA A 153 22.67 9.51 9.33
CA ALA A 153 22.04 8.28 8.87
C ALA A 153 20.94 7.76 9.79
N ASP A 154 20.96 8.06 11.09
CA ASP A 154 19.89 7.67 12.01
C ASP A 154 18.63 8.50 11.77
N ARG A 155 18.81 9.82 11.55
CA ARG A 155 17.71 10.72 11.19
C ARG A 155 17.09 10.34 9.85
N LEU A 156 17.93 10.10 8.84
CA LEU A 156 17.47 9.67 7.52
C LEU A 156 16.70 8.34 7.59
N CYS A 157 17.21 7.38 8.37
CA CYS A 157 16.55 6.10 8.60
C CYS A 157 15.18 6.29 9.28
N ALA A 158 15.10 7.08 10.35
CA ALA A 158 13.84 7.35 11.04
C ALA A 158 12.82 8.08 10.15
N LEU A 159 13.23 9.09 9.39
CA LEU A 159 12.37 9.82 8.46
C LEU A 159 11.86 8.93 7.33
N SER A 160 12.73 8.13 6.71
CA SER A 160 12.34 7.23 5.62
C SER A 160 11.43 6.11 6.12
N TRP A 161 11.66 5.61 7.33
CA TRP A 161 10.78 4.69 8.03
C TRP A 161 9.39 5.28 8.24
N MET A 162 9.28 6.49 8.80
CA MET A 162 7.98 7.13 9.04
C MET A 162 7.24 7.44 7.74
N ALA A 163 7.93 8.00 6.73
CA ALA A 163 7.34 8.27 5.43
C ALA A 163 6.86 6.97 4.74
N SER A 164 7.58 5.85 4.94
CA SER A 164 7.16 4.52 4.45
C SER A 164 5.97 3.96 5.22
N ARG A 165 5.83 4.23 6.54
CA ARG A 165 4.65 3.84 7.33
C ARG A 165 3.39 4.58 6.89
N LEU A 166 3.46 5.91 6.77
CA LEU A 166 2.36 6.69 6.15
C LEU A 166 2.11 6.16 4.73
N SER A 167 3.20 5.75 4.08
CA SER A 167 3.21 5.18 2.75
C SER A 167 2.26 3.97 2.61
N ASN A 168 2.52 3.03 3.50
CA ASN A 168 1.77 1.80 3.66
C ASN A 168 0.33 2.07 4.07
N PHE A 169 0.06 3.05 4.93
CA PHE A 169 -1.31 3.44 5.26
C PHE A 169 -2.07 3.86 3.99
N SER A 170 -1.55 4.80 3.19
CA SER A 170 -2.20 5.22 1.95
C SER A 170 -2.50 4.05 1.01
N SER A 171 -1.54 3.14 0.85
CA SER A 171 -1.64 2.02 -0.09
C SER A 171 -2.57 0.91 0.43
N LEU A 172 -2.49 0.58 1.71
CA LEU A 172 -3.26 -0.53 2.31
C LEU A 172 -4.67 -0.12 2.75
N VAL A 173 -4.98 1.17 2.80
CA VAL A 173 -6.23 1.68 3.40
C VAL A 173 -7.03 2.53 2.44
N LEU A 174 -6.39 3.47 1.74
CA LEU A 174 -7.10 4.38 0.82
C LEU A 174 -7.41 3.71 -0.53
N GLN A 175 -6.54 2.81 -1.02
CA GLN A 175 -6.81 2.03 -2.23
C GLN A 175 -8.00 1.05 -2.06
N PRO A 176 -8.17 0.36 -0.92
CA PRO A 176 -9.38 -0.44 -0.66
C PRO A 176 -10.67 0.37 -0.65
N ILE A 177 -10.67 1.63 -0.24
CA ILE A 177 -11.87 2.50 -0.31
C ILE A 177 -12.32 2.67 -1.77
N ASN A 178 -11.37 2.91 -2.69
CA ASN A 178 -11.68 2.98 -4.13
C ASN A 178 -12.23 1.64 -4.66
N SER A 179 -11.69 0.52 -4.16
CA SER A 179 -12.15 -0.82 -4.53
C SER A 179 -13.56 -1.12 -4.02
N ALA A 180 -13.86 -0.77 -2.76
CA ALA A 180 -15.19 -0.93 -2.15
C ALA A 180 -16.28 -0.16 -2.92
N LEU A 181 -16.02 1.10 -3.26
CA LEU A 181 -16.92 1.89 -4.11
C LEU A 181 -17.11 1.26 -5.50
N SER A 182 -16.03 0.71 -6.07
CA SER A 182 -16.09 0.02 -7.37
C SER A 182 -16.87 -1.29 -7.33
N ASP A 183 -16.76 -2.05 -6.23
CA ASP A 183 -17.48 -3.30 -6.03
C ASP A 183 -18.98 -3.06 -5.78
N LEU A 184 -19.32 -1.99 -5.04
CA LEU A 184 -20.70 -1.51 -4.89
C LEU A 184 -21.34 -1.18 -6.24
N ALA A 185 -20.61 -0.53 -7.15
CA ALA A 185 -21.10 -0.21 -8.49
C ALA A 185 -21.38 -1.45 -9.36
N GLN A 186 -20.81 -2.61 -9.05
CA GLN A 186 -21.04 -3.83 -9.84
C GLN A 186 -22.24 -4.64 -9.36
N ASN A 187 -22.59 -4.55 -8.08
CA ASN A 187 -23.52 -5.48 -7.43
C ASN A 187 -24.89 -4.88 -7.08
N ASP A 188 -25.06 -3.56 -7.17
CA ASP A 188 -26.26 -2.89 -6.64
C ASP A 188 -27.24 -2.40 -7.73
N ASP A 189 -28.38 -1.85 -7.32
CA ASP A 189 -29.42 -1.31 -8.19
C ASP A 189 -28.92 -0.13 -9.06
N ILE A 190 -29.66 0.18 -10.13
CA ILE A 190 -29.27 1.19 -11.14
C ILE A 190 -28.99 2.57 -10.50
N GLY A 191 -29.74 2.95 -9.47
CA GLY A 191 -29.58 4.21 -8.74
C GLY A 191 -28.24 4.30 -8.04
N THR A 192 -27.83 3.27 -7.28
CA THR A 192 -26.50 3.24 -6.65
C THR A 192 -25.39 3.33 -7.70
N ARG A 193 -25.50 2.61 -8.83
CA ARG A 193 -24.48 2.66 -9.89
C ARG A 193 -24.27 4.04 -10.49
N GLN A 194 -25.33 4.84 -10.58
CA GLN A 194 -25.26 6.20 -11.12
C GLN A 194 -24.60 7.19 -10.14
N GLU A 195 -24.67 6.93 -8.84
CA GLU A 195 -24.10 7.79 -7.80
C GLU A 195 -22.60 7.56 -7.56
N ILE A 196 -22.12 6.31 -7.61
CA ILE A 196 -20.72 5.96 -7.30
C ILE A 196 -19.68 6.83 -8.02
N PRO A 197 -19.81 7.15 -9.32
CA PRO A 197 -18.84 8.02 -9.99
C PRO A 197 -18.70 9.40 -9.35
N ALA A 198 -19.78 9.96 -8.79
CA ALA A 198 -19.71 11.24 -8.08
C ALA A 198 -18.96 11.09 -6.75
N LEU A 199 -19.23 10.03 -5.99
CA LEU A 199 -18.52 9.74 -4.73
C LEU A 199 -17.02 9.53 -4.96
N LEU A 200 -16.63 8.86 -6.05
CA LEU A 200 -15.23 8.68 -6.44
C LEU A 200 -14.54 9.99 -6.85
N LEU A 201 -15.26 10.90 -7.51
CA LEU A 201 -14.72 12.23 -7.84
C LEU A 201 -14.47 13.05 -6.58
N VAL A 202 -15.37 12.99 -5.60
CA VAL A 202 -15.17 13.66 -4.30
C VAL A 202 -14.00 13.03 -3.53
N LEU A 203 -13.90 11.70 -3.50
CA LEU A 203 -12.74 11.00 -2.93
C LEU A 203 -11.43 11.44 -3.60
N ALA A 204 -11.40 11.55 -4.93
CA ALA A 204 -10.23 12.04 -5.64
C ALA A 204 -9.86 13.47 -5.22
N GLY A 205 -10.84 14.37 -5.10
CA GLY A 205 -10.64 15.72 -4.58
C GLY A 205 -10.05 15.74 -3.16
N HIS A 206 -10.63 14.95 -2.26
CA HIS A 206 -10.16 14.78 -0.89
C HIS A 206 -8.72 14.26 -0.82
N LEU A 207 -8.39 13.22 -1.58
CA LEU A 207 -7.03 12.66 -1.63
C LEU A 207 -6.04 13.66 -2.22
N PHE A 208 -6.46 14.46 -3.21
CA PHE A 208 -5.63 15.48 -3.83
C PHE A 208 -5.23 16.60 -2.84
N ALA A 209 -6.04 16.84 -1.82
CA ALA A 209 -5.81 17.84 -0.78
C ALA A 209 -4.87 17.38 0.35
N THR A 210 -4.17 16.24 0.21
CA THR A 210 -3.25 15.72 1.24
C THR A 210 -1.80 15.61 0.73
N ASN A 211 -0.96 14.73 1.30
CA ASN A 211 0.44 14.56 0.89
C ASN A 211 0.65 14.16 -0.59
N ILE A 212 1.92 14.22 -0.98
CA ILE A 212 2.39 13.89 -2.33
C ILE A 212 1.99 12.48 -2.81
N ARG A 213 1.92 11.47 -1.92
CA ARG A 213 1.64 10.10 -2.30
C ARG A 213 0.14 9.81 -2.44
N ASN A 214 -0.70 10.38 -1.58
CA ASN A 214 -2.16 10.31 -1.68
C ASN A 214 -2.71 10.93 -2.97
N ARG A 215 -2.06 11.99 -3.47
CA ARG A 215 -2.37 12.59 -4.77
C ARG A 215 -2.20 11.64 -5.95
N TRP A 216 -1.30 10.68 -5.85
CA TRP A 216 -1.18 9.63 -6.86
C TRP A 216 -2.34 8.65 -6.79
N PHE A 217 -2.82 8.32 -5.59
CA PHE A 217 -4.04 7.54 -5.44
C PHE A 217 -5.30 8.30 -5.88
N ALA A 218 -5.33 9.62 -5.73
CA ALA A 218 -6.39 10.47 -6.27
C ALA A 218 -6.57 10.28 -7.78
N LYS A 219 -5.46 10.13 -8.53
CA LYS A 219 -5.49 9.82 -9.96
C LYS A 219 -6.19 8.49 -10.23
N SER A 220 -5.88 7.43 -9.49
CA SER A 220 -6.53 6.13 -9.66
C SER A 220 -8.04 6.18 -9.38
N ALA A 221 -8.46 6.94 -8.36
CA ALA A 221 -9.88 7.18 -8.07
C ALA A 221 -10.58 7.95 -9.21
N LEU A 222 -9.93 8.98 -9.73
CA LEU A 222 -10.41 9.75 -10.90
C LEU A 222 -10.55 8.86 -12.15
N GLU A 223 -9.55 8.04 -12.45
CA GLU A 223 -9.58 7.10 -13.58
C GLU A 223 -10.71 6.08 -13.44
N SER A 224 -10.93 5.55 -12.23
CA SER A 224 -12.01 4.61 -11.93
C SER A 224 -13.39 5.27 -12.15
N ALA A 225 -13.57 6.51 -11.70
CA ALA A 225 -14.81 7.27 -11.86
C ALA A 225 -15.13 7.55 -13.35
N VAL A 226 -14.13 8.01 -14.11
CA VAL A 226 -14.29 8.51 -15.48
C VAL A 226 -14.31 7.36 -16.48
N PHE A 227 -13.27 6.53 -16.50
CA PHE A 227 -13.08 5.49 -17.52
C PHE A 227 -13.68 4.15 -17.13
N GLY A 228 -13.66 3.83 -15.83
CA GLY A 228 -14.17 2.55 -15.33
C GLY A 228 -15.69 2.45 -15.36
N MET A 229 -16.40 3.50 -14.91
CA MET A 229 -17.82 3.40 -14.61
C MET A 229 -18.71 4.26 -15.51
N LYS A 230 -18.42 5.56 -15.69
CA LYS A 230 -19.26 6.41 -16.55
C LYS A 230 -19.29 5.91 -18.00
N ALA A 231 -18.16 5.48 -18.54
CA ALA A 231 -18.11 4.93 -19.90
C ALA A 231 -18.94 3.63 -20.06
N ARG A 232 -18.97 2.76 -19.04
CA ARG A 232 -19.75 1.50 -19.06
C ARG A 232 -21.25 1.74 -18.90
N ILE A 233 -21.65 2.67 -18.02
CA ILE A 233 -23.05 3.06 -17.84
C ILE A 233 -23.63 3.58 -19.15
N VAL A 234 -22.91 4.49 -19.83
CA VAL A 234 -23.33 5.04 -21.14
C VAL A 234 -23.38 3.96 -22.23
N GLY A 235 -22.42 3.02 -22.25
CA GLY A 235 -22.41 1.91 -23.22
C GLY A 235 -23.54 0.89 -23.09
N THR A 236 -24.25 0.88 -21.96
CA THR A 236 -25.42 0.00 -21.72
C THR A 236 -26.76 0.65 -22.08
N GLY A 237 -26.78 1.97 -22.36
CA GLY A 237 -27.95 2.67 -22.87
C GLY A 237 -28.07 2.54 -24.39
N LYS A 238 -29.27 2.20 -24.90
CA LYS A 238 -29.53 2.27 -26.35
C LYS A 238 -29.42 3.74 -26.81
N SER A 239 -28.70 3.94 -27.91
CA SER A 239 -28.69 5.12 -28.81
C SER A 239 -27.68 6.25 -28.54
N GLN A 240 -26.97 6.60 -29.63
CA GLN A 240 -26.43 7.90 -30.09
C GLN A 240 -25.67 8.87 -29.15
N GLU A 241 -25.80 8.83 -27.83
CA GLU A 241 -25.05 9.70 -26.90
C GLU A 241 -23.63 9.20 -26.60
N ALA A 242 -23.34 7.93 -26.92
CA ALA A 242 -22.05 7.28 -26.69
C ALA A 242 -20.87 7.95 -27.44
N ASN A 243 -21.11 8.76 -28.48
CA ASN A 243 -20.06 9.41 -29.25
C ASN A 243 -19.70 10.84 -28.76
N GLY A 244 -20.52 11.45 -27.90
CA GLY A 244 -20.26 12.81 -27.38
C GLY A 244 -19.42 12.84 -26.10
N TYR A 245 -19.69 11.91 -25.18
CA TYR A 245 -19.05 11.88 -23.87
C TYR A 245 -17.59 11.39 -23.84
N PRO A 246 -17.15 10.38 -24.63
CA PRO A 246 -15.74 10.02 -24.69
C PRO A 246 -14.88 11.20 -25.16
N ALA A 247 -15.35 12.00 -26.12
CA ALA A 247 -14.65 13.19 -26.59
C ALA A 247 -14.68 14.35 -25.57
N LEU A 248 -15.83 14.58 -24.91
CA LEU A 248 -16.00 15.61 -23.88
C LEU A 248 -15.35 15.26 -22.53
N THR A 249 -15.00 13.99 -22.26
CA THR A 249 -14.30 13.54 -21.04
C THR A 249 -12.82 13.24 -21.27
N GLN A 250 -12.43 12.79 -22.47
CA GLN A 250 -11.02 12.73 -22.87
C GLN A 250 -10.37 14.11 -22.92
N THR A 251 -11.13 15.20 -23.09
CA THR A 251 -10.53 16.54 -23.15
C THR A 251 -10.22 17.11 -21.76
N PRO A 252 -11.12 17.13 -20.76
CA PRO A 252 -10.80 17.62 -19.41
C PRO A 252 -9.95 16.64 -18.60
N VAL A 253 -10.14 15.32 -18.77
CA VAL A 253 -9.31 14.31 -18.10
C VAL A 253 -8.01 14.14 -18.86
N GLY A 254 -8.01 14.26 -20.18
CA GLY A 254 -6.79 14.47 -20.93
C GLY A 254 -6.12 15.79 -20.60
N VAL A 255 -6.79 16.84 -20.12
CA VAL A 255 -6.16 18.10 -19.65
C VAL A 255 -5.72 18.02 -18.19
N MET A 256 -6.40 17.25 -17.33
CA MET A 256 -5.94 16.94 -15.95
C MET A 256 -4.82 15.89 -15.93
N LEU A 257 -4.82 14.94 -16.88
CA LEU A 257 -3.77 13.93 -17.09
C LEU A 257 -2.68 14.42 -18.06
N ARG A 258 -2.95 15.41 -18.92
CA ARG A 258 -1.92 16.26 -19.54
C ARG A 258 -1.41 17.15 -18.42
N TRP A 259 -0.53 16.56 -17.64
CA TRP A 259 0.55 17.29 -17.02
C TRP A 259 1.03 18.38 -18.00
N PRO A 260 1.03 19.69 -17.65
CA PRO A 260 1.18 20.74 -18.64
C PRO A 260 2.54 20.64 -19.35
N ARG A 261 2.47 20.33 -20.66
CA ARG A 261 3.54 20.29 -21.68
C ARG A 261 4.66 19.29 -21.41
N ILE A 262 4.83 18.33 -22.33
CA ILE A 262 6.10 17.83 -22.91
C ILE A 262 5.78 16.46 -23.55
N GLU A 263 5.92 16.31 -24.87
CA GLU A 263 5.74 15.02 -25.58
C GLU A 263 7.06 14.29 -25.88
N ALA A 264 8.22 14.94 -25.72
CA ALA A 264 9.54 14.34 -25.98
C ALA A 264 10.39 14.05 -24.70
N GLY A 265 10.00 14.59 -23.55
CA GLY A 265 10.63 14.35 -22.23
C GLY A 265 9.80 13.48 -21.29
N MET A 266 8.67 12.91 -21.76
CA MET A 266 7.76 12.10 -20.93
C MET A 266 8.44 10.88 -20.33
N GLU A 267 9.34 10.18 -21.03
CA GLU A 267 9.95 8.98 -20.45
C GLU A 267 10.89 9.30 -19.29
N GLN A 268 11.70 10.36 -19.41
CA GLN A 268 12.59 10.81 -18.35
C GLN A 268 11.81 11.42 -17.18
N GLU A 269 10.81 12.26 -17.45
CA GLU A 269 9.93 12.80 -16.41
C GLU A 269 9.11 11.72 -15.71
N MET A 270 8.55 10.75 -16.45
CA MET A 270 7.83 9.61 -15.88
C MET A 270 8.74 8.68 -15.09
N SER A 271 10.00 8.51 -15.52
CA SER A 271 11.01 7.75 -14.77
C SER A 271 11.37 8.46 -13.47
N ALA A 272 11.70 9.75 -13.54
CA ALA A 272 12.00 10.57 -12.36
C ALA A 272 10.80 10.65 -11.40
N PHE A 273 9.59 10.76 -11.94
CA PHE A 273 8.34 10.73 -11.19
C PHE A 273 8.16 9.41 -10.46
N ARG A 274 8.31 8.27 -11.14
CA ARG A 274 8.19 6.93 -10.52
C ARG A 274 9.26 6.72 -9.44
N LEU A 275 10.47 7.24 -9.65
CA LEU A 275 11.52 7.22 -8.65
C LEU A 275 11.16 8.07 -7.43
N ALA A 276 10.70 9.31 -7.64
CA ALA A 276 10.26 10.22 -6.58
C ALA A 276 9.09 9.63 -5.78
N GLN A 277 8.06 9.12 -6.45
CA GLN A 277 6.87 8.54 -5.81
C GLN A 277 7.22 7.50 -4.72
N HIS A 278 8.22 6.67 -4.98
CA HIS A 278 8.63 5.58 -4.08
C HIS A 278 9.94 5.89 -3.35
N LEU A 279 10.44 7.13 -3.40
CA LEU A 279 11.75 7.47 -2.88
C LEU A 279 11.91 7.17 -1.37
N PRO A 280 10.93 7.49 -0.49
CA PRO A 280 11.05 7.15 0.92
C PRO A 280 11.18 5.65 1.17
N GLU A 281 10.38 4.83 0.48
CA GLU A 281 10.43 3.36 0.59
C GLU A 281 11.75 2.82 0.08
N ARG A 282 12.28 3.38 -1.00
CA ARG A 282 13.58 2.99 -1.57
C ARG A 282 14.72 3.28 -0.62
N ILE A 283 14.72 4.45 0.02
CA ILE A 283 15.73 4.81 1.02
C ILE A 283 15.60 3.90 2.24
N HIS A 284 14.37 3.62 2.69
CA HIS A 284 14.12 2.72 3.82
C HIS A 284 14.58 1.28 3.51
N GLN A 285 14.28 0.77 2.32
CA GLN A 285 14.77 -0.53 1.83
C GLN A 285 16.30 -0.54 1.62
N ALA A 286 16.91 0.58 1.24
CA ALA A 286 18.36 0.67 1.15
C ALA A 286 19.02 0.40 2.50
N PHE A 287 18.48 0.91 3.62
CA PHE A 287 18.96 0.56 4.95
C PHE A 287 18.82 -0.93 5.25
N ALA A 288 17.70 -1.55 4.86
CA ALA A 288 17.51 -2.99 5.00
C ALA A 288 18.55 -3.82 4.22
N LEU A 289 19.03 -3.30 3.08
CA LEU A 289 20.05 -3.97 2.27
C LEU A 289 21.47 -3.75 2.80
N SER A 290 21.80 -2.52 3.18
CA SER A 290 23.19 -2.11 3.46
C SER A 290 23.60 -2.21 4.92
N ASP A 291 22.65 -2.08 5.84
CA ASP A 291 22.85 -2.01 7.29
C ASP A 291 21.67 -2.66 8.03
N PRO A 292 21.32 -3.94 7.76
CA PRO A 292 20.19 -4.57 8.41
C PRO A 292 20.49 -4.81 9.90
N SER A 293 19.67 -4.21 10.77
CA SER A 293 19.55 -4.63 12.17
C SER A 293 19.42 -6.16 12.23
N PRO A 294 20.19 -6.87 13.10
CA PRO A 294 20.13 -8.32 13.23
C PRO A 294 18.71 -8.85 13.51
N LYS A 295 17.86 -8.02 14.13
CA LYS A 295 16.45 -8.32 14.42
C LYS A 295 15.54 -8.33 13.18
N CYS A 296 16.02 -7.81 12.05
CA CYS A 296 15.23 -7.54 10.85
C CYS A 296 15.85 -8.13 9.57
N ALA A 297 16.92 -8.92 9.68
CA ALA A 297 17.67 -9.47 8.53
C ALA A 297 16.83 -10.34 7.57
N ALA A 298 15.71 -10.89 8.04
CA ALA A 298 14.83 -11.78 7.27
C ALA A 298 13.81 -11.05 6.36
N TYR A 299 13.74 -9.71 6.37
CA TYR A 299 12.60 -8.98 5.82
C TYR A 299 12.59 -8.75 4.31
N LEU A 300 13.71 -8.95 3.62
CA LEU A 300 13.78 -8.79 2.16
C LEU A 300 13.69 -10.16 1.49
N GLY A 301 12.48 -10.52 1.04
CA GLY A 301 12.23 -11.77 0.33
C GLY A 301 13.10 -11.93 -0.93
N GLU A 302 13.57 -10.81 -1.49
CA GLU A 302 14.52 -10.73 -2.59
C GLU A 302 15.85 -11.39 -2.27
N MET A 303 16.30 -11.28 -1.01
CA MET A 303 17.57 -11.82 -0.51
C MET A 303 17.48 -13.28 -0.08
N ASN A 304 16.26 -13.79 0.14
CA ASN A 304 16.00 -15.13 0.65
C ASN A 304 15.72 -16.11 -0.50
N VAL A 305 16.70 -16.33 -1.38
CA VAL A 305 16.63 -17.32 -2.46
C VAL A 305 17.56 -18.50 -2.20
N SER A 306 17.09 -19.69 -2.57
CA SER A 306 17.85 -20.94 -2.50
C SER A 306 18.34 -21.32 -3.89
N LEU A 307 19.44 -20.70 -4.32
CA LEU A 307 20.08 -20.97 -5.60
C LEU A 307 21.25 -21.95 -5.47
N HIS A 308 21.43 -22.80 -6.48
CA HIS A 308 22.48 -23.83 -6.53
C HIS A 308 23.32 -23.72 -7.82
N GLY A 309 24.49 -24.36 -7.82
CA GLY A 309 25.36 -24.45 -9.00
C GLY A 309 25.85 -23.10 -9.51
N SER A 310 25.88 -22.93 -10.83
CA SER A 310 26.39 -21.73 -11.51
C SER A 310 25.54 -20.46 -11.30
N ALA A 311 24.29 -20.59 -10.85
CA ALA A 311 23.41 -19.44 -10.57
C ALA A 311 23.79 -18.72 -9.26
N LYS A 312 24.33 -19.45 -8.28
CA LYS A 312 24.66 -18.91 -6.95
C LYS A 312 25.75 -17.82 -7.01
N PRO A 313 26.91 -18.01 -7.69
CA PRO A 313 27.92 -16.96 -7.80
C PRO A 313 27.43 -15.70 -8.51
N CYS A 314 26.60 -15.84 -9.56
CA CYS A 314 26.00 -14.69 -10.26
C CYS A 314 25.07 -13.92 -9.33
N PHE A 315 24.23 -14.62 -8.56
CA PHE A 315 23.33 -14.01 -7.59
C PHE A 315 24.10 -13.28 -6.48
N GLU A 316 25.13 -13.89 -5.87
CA GLU A 316 25.93 -13.23 -4.84
C GLU A 316 26.66 -11.98 -5.37
N LYS A 317 27.09 -11.99 -6.64
CA LYS A 317 27.65 -10.80 -7.29
C LYS A 317 26.61 -9.69 -7.44
N ALA A 318 25.41 -10.02 -7.93
CA ALA A 318 24.31 -9.07 -8.04
C ALA A 318 23.88 -8.54 -6.66
N ARG A 319 23.90 -9.39 -5.64
CA ARG A 319 23.65 -9.01 -4.25
C ARG A 319 24.67 -7.99 -3.76
N GLY A 320 25.95 -8.22 -4.01
CA GLY A 320 27.02 -7.26 -3.69
C GLY A 320 26.80 -5.92 -4.39
N LYS A 321 26.38 -5.92 -5.66
CA LYS A 321 26.03 -4.70 -6.41
C LYS A 321 24.80 -3.99 -5.83
N ALA A 322 23.76 -4.72 -5.43
CA ALA A 322 22.58 -4.17 -4.79
C ALA A 322 22.93 -3.49 -3.45
N ILE A 323 23.77 -4.12 -2.63
CA ILE A 323 24.28 -3.54 -1.37
C ILE A 323 25.09 -2.26 -1.65
N ALA A 324 25.99 -2.28 -2.64
CA ALA A 324 26.82 -1.12 -2.97
C ALA A 324 25.98 0.06 -3.49
N THR A 325 25.01 -0.20 -4.36
CA THR A 325 24.11 0.84 -4.87
C THR A 325 23.12 1.35 -3.82
N ALA A 326 22.69 0.51 -2.88
CA ALA A 326 21.92 0.93 -1.71
C ALA A 326 22.72 1.88 -0.81
N LYS A 327 24.00 1.59 -0.53
CA LYS A 327 24.89 2.53 0.18
C LYS A 327 25.01 3.86 -0.54
N GLY A 328 25.24 3.85 -1.86
CA GLY A 328 25.29 5.07 -2.65
C GLY A 328 24.00 5.90 -2.62
N LEU A 329 22.83 5.24 -2.54
CA LEU A 329 21.54 5.92 -2.35
C LEU A 329 21.43 6.57 -0.97
N ILE A 330 21.86 5.88 0.10
CA ILE A 330 21.91 6.45 1.45
C ILE A 330 22.86 7.65 1.48
N ASP A 331 24.07 7.51 0.94
CA ASP A 331 25.08 8.58 0.93
C ASP A 331 24.57 9.83 0.20
N ALA A 332 23.91 9.65 -0.94
CA ALA A 332 23.26 10.76 -1.65
C ALA A 332 22.13 11.38 -0.79
N ALA A 333 21.31 10.58 -0.13
CA ALA A 333 20.21 11.07 0.68
C ALA A 333 20.67 11.84 1.94
N LEU A 334 21.87 11.53 2.47
CA LEU A 334 22.41 12.16 3.67
C LEU A 334 22.70 13.66 3.56
N THR A 335 22.83 14.20 2.34
CA THR A 335 23.13 15.62 2.14
C THR A 335 22.05 16.55 2.69
N ASP A 336 20.78 16.15 2.60
CA ASP A 336 19.64 16.93 3.10
C ASP A 336 18.44 16.00 3.37
N PRO A 337 18.44 15.24 4.49
CA PRO A 337 17.36 14.30 4.80
C PRO A 337 16.00 14.97 4.95
N ASP A 338 15.98 16.15 5.59
CA ASP A 338 14.75 16.87 5.94
C ASP A 338 14.12 17.50 4.69
N GLY A 339 14.90 18.15 3.84
CA GLY A 339 14.40 18.69 2.58
C GLY A 339 14.01 17.60 1.58
N LEU A 340 14.62 16.42 1.67
CA LEU A 340 14.29 15.26 0.82
C LEU A 340 13.00 14.57 1.24
N LEU A 341 12.80 14.32 2.54
CA LEU A 341 11.68 13.53 3.07
C LEU A 341 10.54 14.37 3.64
N GLY A 342 10.78 15.62 4.03
CA GLY A 342 9.77 16.54 4.53
C GLY A 342 8.56 16.72 3.61
N PRO A 343 8.71 16.80 2.27
CA PRO A 343 7.57 16.89 1.35
C PRO A 343 6.63 15.67 1.36
N TYR A 344 7.08 14.53 1.91
CA TYR A 344 6.24 13.33 2.10
C TYR A 344 5.58 13.29 3.48
N LEU A 345 6.06 14.08 4.44
CA LEU A 345 5.65 14.04 5.85
C LEU A 345 4.83 15.28 6.27
N ASN A 346 5.08 16.44 5.66
CA ASN A 346 4.48 17.72 6.06
C ASN A 346 3.12 18.01 5.39
N GLY A 347 2.62 17.11 4.53
CA GLY A 347 1.37 17.30 3.81
C GLY A 347 1.35 18.58 2.97
N LEU A 348 0.16 19.20 2.86
CA LEU A 348 0.04 20.51 2.24
C LEU A 348 0.07 21.64 3.24
N PRO A 349 0.55 22.82 2.81
CA PRO A 349 0.32 24.05 3.55
C PRO A 349 -1.19 24.24 3.77
N THR A 350 -1.57 24.65 4.97
CA THR A 350 -2.97 24.95 5.33
C THR A 350 -3.52 26.12 4.51
N ALA A 351 -4.85 26.29 4.45
CA ALA A 351 -5.47 27.43 3.79
C ALA A 351 -4.93 28.79 4.30
N ALA A 352 -4.60 28.87 5.60
CA ALA A 352 -3.95 30.03 6.19
C ALA A 352 -2.53 30.25 5.65
N GLN A 353 -1.74 29.17 5.50
CA GLN A 353 -0.40 29.24 4.90
C GLN A 353 -0.43 29.52 3.39
N LEU A 354 -1.53 29.18 2.71
CA LEU A 354 -1.77 29.49 1.30
C LEU A 354 -2.22 30.95 1.08
N ALA A 355 -2.90 31.56 2.05
CA ALA A 355 -3.34 32.95 2.01
C ALA A 355 -2.17 33.96 2.00
N ASP A 356 -0.98 33.56 2.46
CA ASP A 356 0.27 34.35 2.41
C ASP A 356 0.92 34.43 1.00
N GLY A 357 0.19 34.03 -0.05
CA GLY A 357 0.46 34.52 -1.42
C GLY A 357 1.48 33.74 -2.25
N ARG A 358 1.82 32.49 -1.91
CA ARG A 358 2.69 31.65 -2.78
C ARG A 358 1.91 30.51 -3.43
N LEU A 359 1.36 30.78 -4.63
CA LEU A 359 0.77 29.74 -5.48
C LEU A 359 1.81 29.12 -6.43
N GLN A 360 2.14 27.85 -6.19
CA GLN A 360 2.25 26.82 -7.23
C GLN A 360 1.79 25.48 -6.63
N ALA A 361 1.24 24.57 -7.45
CA ALA A 361 0.85 23.24 -7.02
C ALA A 361 2.08 22.52 -6.37
N PRO A 362 2.09 22.26 -5.04
CA PRO A 362 3.31 21.90 -4.31
C PRO A 362 4.03 20.63 -4.82
N HIS A 363 3.31 19.75 -5.51
CA HIS A 363 3.82 18.49 -6.05
C HIS A 363 4.65 18.67 -7.34
N GLN A 364 4.19 19.51 -8.29
CA GLN A 364 4.97 19.79 -9.49
C GLN A 364 6.26 20.50 -9.11
N THR A 365 6.19 21.40 -8.11
CA THR A 365 7.38 22.05 -7.56
C THR A 365 8.32 21.06 -6.91
N PHE A 366 7.85 20.07 -6.14
CA PHE A 366 8.77 19.11 -5.51
C PHE A 366 9.49 18.22 -6.52
N VAL A 367 8.77 17.54 -7.42
CA VAL A 367 9.43 16.64 -8.39
C VAL A 367 10.32 17.44 -9.35
N LYS A 368 9.87 18.61 -9.83
CA LYS A 368 10.72 19.49 -10.65
C LYS A 368 11.94 20.02 -9.88
N LYS A 369 11.78 20.36 -8.59
CA LYS A 369 12.89 20.75 -7.71
C LYS A 369 13.87 19.60 -7.54
N LEU A 370 13.40 18.38 -7.29
CA LEU A 370 14.22 17.18 -7.19
C LEU A 370 15.00 16.92 -8.48
N MET A 371 14.34 17.01 -9.63
CA MET A 371 14.97 16.86 -10.95
C MET A 371 16.00 17.94 -11.26
N ARG A 372 15.79 19.16 -10.78
CA ARG A 372 16.69 20.29 -11.02
C ARG A 372 17.88 20.32 -10.06
N GLU A 373 17.62 20.09 -8.78
CA GLU A 373 18.56 20.37 -7.70
C GLU A 373 19.21 19.12 -7.13
N ARG A 374 18.57 17.95 -7.27
CA ARG A 374 19.02 16.68 -6.69
C ARG A 374 19.08 15.56 -7.73
N GLN A 375 19.77 15.80 -8.86
CA GLN A 375 19.95 14.74 -9.86
C GLN A 375 20.77 13.56 -9.35
N ASP A 376 21.63 13.79 -8.36
CA ASP A 376 22.39 12.79 -7.62
C ASP A 376 21.44 11.73 -7.01
N ILE A 377 20.36 12.15 -6.34
CA ILE A 377 19.45 11.20 -5.68
C ILE A 377 18.66 10.37 -6.69
N LEU A 378 18.23 10.98 -7.80
CA LEU A 378 17.50 10.27 -8.85
C LEU A 378 18.39 9.24 -9.55
N LYS A 379 19.66 9.59 -9.82
CA LYS A 379 20.64 8.66 -10.38
C LYS A 379 20.93 7.51 -9.42
N ALA A 380 21.13 7.79 -8.14
CA ALA A 380 21.39 6.77 -7.13
C ALA A 380 20.17 5.84 -6.94
N ALA A 381 18.96 6.41 -6.90
CA ALA A 381 17.71 5.64 -6.78
C ALA A 381 17.48 4.75 -8.02
N GLY A 382 17.75 5.27 -9.21
CA GLY A 382 17.68 4.50 -10.46
C GLY A 382 18.70 3.35 -10.49
N ALA A 383 19.95 3.61 -10.08
CA ALA A 383 20.98 2.57 -10.01
C ALA A 383 20.63 1.47 -8.99
N CYS A 384 20.13 1.87 -7.81
CA CYS A 384 19.67 0.93 -6.79
C CYS A 384 18.48 0.08 -7.30
N GLN A 385 17.48 0.69 -7.96
CA GLN A 385 16.38 -0.05 -8.57
C GLN A 385 16.86 -1.04 -9.63
N ALA A 386 17.80 -0.63 -10.50
CA ALA A 386 18.33 -1.49 -11.54
C ALA A 386 19.07 -2.70 -10.94
N ALA A 387 19.86 -2.49 -9.88
CA ALA A 387 20.54 -3.57 -9.17
C ALA A 387 19.56 -4.51 -8.46
N MET A 388 18.47 -3.98 -7.88
CA MET A 388 17.41 -4.79 -7.27
C MET A 388 16.63 -5.60 -8.30
N ASN A 389 16.34 -5.03 -9.48
CA ASN A 389 15.71 -5.77 -10.57
C ASN A 389 16.60 -6.91 -11.07
N GLU A 390 17.89 -6.65 -11.25
CA GLU A 390 18.86 -7.70 -11.62
C GLU A 390 18.90 -8.83 -10.57
N LEU A 391 18.89 -8.47 -9.28
CA LEU A 391 18.81 -9.44 -8.19
C LEU A 391 17.51 -10.24 -8.24
N TRP A 392 16.38 -9.58 -8.47
CA TRP A 392 15.07 -10.21 -8.61
C TRP A 392 15.05 -11.21 -9.77
N ASP A 393 15.53 -10.80 -10.95
CA ASP A 393 15.56 -11.60 -12.17
C ASP A 393 16.46 -12.82 -12.02
N LEU A 394 17.63 -12.68 -11.41
CA LEU A 394 18.50 -13.82 -11.10
C LEU A 394 17.86 -14.76 -10.06
N GLY A 395 17.14 -14.19 -9.10
CA GLY A 395 16.34 -14.92 -8.13
C GLY A 395 15.10 -15.61 -8.73
N ALA A 396 14.66 -15.25 -9.95
CA ALA A 396 13.50 -15.88 -10.59
C ALA A 396 13.70 -17.37 -10.87
N ASN A 397 14.96 -17.84 -10.89
CA ASN A 397 15.29 -19.26 -11.02
C ASN A 397 15.24 -20.04 -9.70
N ASP A 398 14.97 -19.37 -8.58
CA ASP A 398 14.69 -20.01 -7.29
C ASP A 398 13.54 -21.00 -7.44
N LEU A 399 13.74 -22.21 -6.91
CA LEU A 399 12.81 -23.31 -7.11
C LEU A 399 11.44 -23.02 -6.48
N GLY A 400 11.41 -22.38 -5.30
CA GLY A 400 10.17 -21.98 -4.62
C GLY A 400 9.42 -20.89 -5.39
N ARG A 401 10.11 -19.85 -5.85
CA ARG A 401 9.50 -18.81 -6.70
C ARG A 401 8.92 -19.38 -7.99
N ARG A 402 9.65 -20.27 -8.67
CA ARG A 402 9.14 -20.95 -9.88
C ARG A 402 7.94 -21.83 -9.56
N ASN A 403 7.92 -22.47 -8.40
CA ASN A 403 6.82 -23.31 -7.96
C ASN A 403 5.54 -22.50 -7.76
N ILE A 404 5.63 -21.35 -7.06
CA ILE A 404 4.52 -20.39 -6.92
C ILE A 404 4.09 -19.86 -8.29
N GLY A 405 5.04 -19.44 -9.14
CA GLY A 405 4.73 -18.94 -10.49
C GLY A 405 3.95 -19.96 -11.34
N ARG A 406 4.31 -21.24 -11.25
CA ARG A 406 3.57 -22.33 -11.90
C ARG A 406 2.15 -22.48 -11.34
N MET A 407 1.98 -22.43 -10.02
CA MET A 407 0.65 -22.47 -9.41
C MET A 407 -0.21 -21.27 -9.84
N MET A 408 0.40 -20.08 -9.96
CA MET A 408 -0.29 -18.87 -10.42
C MET A 408 -0.74 -19.02 -11.89
N GLU A 409 0.08 -19.59 -12.76
CA GLU A 409 -0.30 -19.87 -14.16
C GLU A 409 -1.50 -20.84 -14.24
N ILE A 410 -1.52 -21.90 -13.42
CA ILE A 410 -2.64 -22.83 -13.31
C ILE A 410 -3.90 -22.11 -12.81
N SER A 411 -3.78 -21.32 -11.74
CA SER A 411 -4.86 -20.50 -11.20
C SER A 411 -5.40 -19.54 -12.27
N MET A 412 -4.53 -19.03 -13.13
CA MET A 412 -4.91 -18.14 -14.21
C MET A 412 -5.87 -18.82 -15.20
N GLY A 413 -5.62 -20.09 -15.53
CA GLY A 413 -6.52 -20.94 -16.31
C GLY A 413 -7.84 -21.22 -15.58
N LEU A 414 -7.79 -21.55 -14.28
CA LEU A 414 -8.98 -21.82 -13.46
C LEU A 414 -9.94 -20.62 -13.45
N HIS A 415 -9.40 -19.42 -13.34
CA HIS A 415 -10.21 -18.22 -13.33
C HIS A 415 -10.81 -17.85 -14.69
N ARG A 416 -10.07 -18.06 -15.79
CA ARG A 416 -10.62 -17.86 -17.14
C ARG A 416 -11.79 -18.81 -17.39
N TYR A 417 -11.63 -20.08 -17.01
CA TYR A 417 -12.73 -21.05 -17.05
C TYR A 417 -13.91 -20.55 -16.23
N ALA A 418 -13.70 -20.21 -14.95
CA ALA A 418 -14.80 -19.80 -14.07
C ALA A 418 -15.55 -18.57 -14.59
N ALA A 419 -14.85 -17.58 -15.18
CA ALA A 419 -15.47 -16.39 -15.75
C ALA A 419 -16.47 -16.71 -16.88
N GLU A 420 -16.27 -17.83 -17.59
CA GLU A 420 -17.14 -18.30 -18.68
C GLU A 420 -18.21 -19.30 -18.20
N HIS A 421 -18.13 -19.76 -16.95
CA HIS A 421 -18.96 -20.83 -16.38
C HIS A 421 -19.63 -20.39 -15.07
N GLU A 422 -20.38 -19.29 -15.12
CA GLU A 422 -21.17 -18.77 -13.98
C GLU A 422 -20.36 -18.50 -12.70
N ASN A 423 -19.07 -18.20 -12.85
CA ASN A 423 -18.10 -18.07 -11.76
C ASN A 423 -17.88 -19.36 -10.96
N ILE A 424 -18.12 -20.54 -11.54
CA ILE A 424 -17.86 -21.83 -10.90
C ILE A 424 -16.53 -22.39 -11.41
N TYR A 425 -15.66 -22.78 -10.49
CA TYR A 425 -14.42 -23.45 -10.84
C TYR A 425 -14.65 -24.88 -11.35
N PRO A 426 -13.81 -25.38 -12.27
CA PRO A 426 -14.00 -26.72 -12.82
C PRO A 426 -13.82 -27.81 -11.75
N ASP A 427 -14.39 -29.00 -11.95
CA ASP A 427 -14.25 -30.11 -11.00
C ASP A 427 -12.84 -30.71 -10.95
N SER A 428 -12.03 -30.48 -11.98
CA SER A 428 -10.63 -30.92 -12.05
C SER A 428 -9.79 -29.93 -12.85
N ILE A 429 -8.49 -29.84 -12.53
CA ILE A 429 -7.51 -29.10 -13.33
C ILE A 429 -7.40 -29.65 -14.75
N ASP A 430 -7.65 -30.94 -14.97
CA ASP A 430 -7.55 -31.57 -16.29
C ASP A 430 -8.51 -30.95 -17.32
N VAL A 431 -9.66 -30.44 -16.85
CA VAL A 431 -10.65 -29.71 -17.66
C VAL A 431 -10.02 -28.49 -18.34
N LEU A 432 -9.03 -27.85 -17.70
CA LEU A 432 -8.35 -26.68 -18.28
C LEU A 432 -7.49 -27.03 -19.48
N PHE A 433 -6.86 -28.21 -19.47
CA PHE A 433 -6.07 -28.69 -20.60
C PHE A 433 -6.97 -29.16 -21.74
N ALA A 434 -8.06 -29.86 -21.41
CA ALA A 434 -9.02 -30.35 -22.40
C ALA A 434 -9.70 -29.21 -23.18
N ASN A 435 -10.00 -28.10 -22.51
CA ASN A 435 -10.67 -26.94 -23.11
C ASN A 435 -9.70 -25.82 -23.54
N GLY A 436 -8.38 -26.07 -23.51
CA GLY A 436 -7.38 -25.13 -24.04
C GLY A 436 -7.11 -23.88 -23.19
N TYR A 437 -7.65 -23.79 -21.96
CA TYR A 437 -7.32 -22.73 -21.01
C TYR A 437 -5.86 -22.81 -20.52
N LEU A 438 -5.31 -24.02 -20.48
CA LEU A 438 -3.89 -24.30 -20.28
C LEU A 438 -3.35 -25.10 -21.46
N LYS A 439 -2.07 -24.88 -21.80
CA LYS A 439 -1.40 -25.58 -22.91
C LYS A 439 -0.22 -26.40 -22.38
N PRO A 440 0.03 -27.61 -22.93
CA PRO A 440 1.30 -28.31 -22.73
C PRO A 440 2.49 -27.41 -23.13
N PRO A 441 3.66 -27.54 -22.48
CA PRO A 441 4.10 -28.62 -21.60
C PRO A 441 3.86 -28.40 -20.10
N LEU A 442 3.01 -27.44 -19.71
CA LEU A 442 2.69 -27.17 -18.30
C LEU A 442 2.18 -28.44 -17.59
N LYS A 443 2.72 -28.76 -16.41
CA LYS A 443 2.29 -29.90 -15.59
C LYS A 443 1.77 -29.40 -14.24
N PRO A 444 0.61 -29.87 -13.75
CA PRO A 444 0.05 -29.47 -12.46
C PRO A 444 0.74 -30.20 -11.30
N ARG A 445 2.07 -30.09 -11.22
CA ARG A 445 2.92 -30.75 -10.24
C ARG A 445 3.95 -29.79 -9.66
N SER A 446 4.17 -29.95 -8.35
CA SER A 446 5.19 -29.29 -7.57
C SER A 446 6.56 -29.43 -8.21
N LEU A 447 7.27 -28.31 -8.32
CA LEU A 447 8.68 -28.27 -8.68
C LEU A 447 9.60 -28.71 -7.53
N LEU A 448 9.09 -28.70 -6.29
CA LEU A 448 9.83 -29.08 -5.09
C LEU A 448 9.79 -30.60 -4.87
N THR A 449 8.61 -31.21 -4.99
CA THR A 449 8.40 -32.62 -4.64
C THR A 449 8.06 -33.51 -5.84
N GLY A 450 7.69 -32.93 -6.98
CA GLY A 450 7.17 -33.67 -8.14
C GLY A 450 5.75 -34.22 -7.97
N ARG A 451 5.12 -34.04 -6.79
CA ARG A 451 3.73 -34.45 -6.52
C ARG A 451 2.74 -33.49 -7.16
N HIS A 452 1.49 -33.91 -7.32
CA HIS A 452 0.42 -33.03 -7.81
C HIS A 452 0.15 -31.93 -6.79
N TYR A 453 -0.14 -30.72 -7.28
CA TYR A 453 -0.68 -29.68 -6.39
C TYR A 453 -2.05 -30.11 -5.87
N VAL A 454 -2.36 -29.72 -4.64
CA VAL A 454 -3.67 -30.00 -4.06
C VAL A 454 -4.63 -28.91 -4.53
N TYR A 455 -5.55 -29.30 -5.41
CA TYR A 455 -6.60 -28.43 -5.91
C TYR A 455 -7.85 -28.53 -5.03
N VAL A 456 -8.14 -27.47 -4.29
CA VAL A 456 -9.21 -27.50 -3.27
C VAL A 456 -10.48 -26.80 -3.72
N ALA A 457 -10.39 -25.90 -4.70
CA ALA A 457 -11.51 -25.09 -5.20
C ALA A 457 -12.42 -25.81 -6.21
N ALA A 458 -12.24 -27.12 -6.42
CA ALA A 458 -13.05 -27.91 -7.35
C ALA A 458 -14.55 -27.73 -7.10
N GLY A 459 -15.29 -27.36 -8.15
CA GLY A 459 -16.75 -27.17 -8.14
C GLY A 459 -17.24 -26.00 -7.29
N GLU A 460 -16.34 -25.23 -6.66
CA GLU A 460 -16.75 -24.11 -5.82
C GLU A 460 -16.98 -22.85 -6.65
N LYS A 461 -17.96 -22.04 -6.23
CA LYS A 461 -18.18 -20.72 -6.80
C LYS A 461 -17.05 -19.78 -6.36
N ARG A 462 -16.41 -19.14 -7.33
CA ARG A 462 -15.41 -18.11 -7.13
C ARG A 462 -16.02 -16.98 -6.28
N PRO A 463 -15.36 -16.58 -5.18
CA PRO A 463 -15.81 -15.42 -4.43
C PRO A 463 -15.70 -14.16 -5.28
N LEU A 464 -16.79 -13.38 -5.34
CA LEU A 464 -16.85 -12.14 -6.11
C LEU A 464 -16.18 -10.97 -5.38
N LYS A 465 -16.25 -10.96 -4.04
CA LYS A 465 -15.62 -9.92 -3.24
C LYS A 465 -14.10 -10.12 -3.20
N LEU A 466 -13.36 -9.02 -3.35
CA LEU A 466 -11.90 -9.04 -3.31
C LEU A 466 -11.37 -9.60 -1.97
N ARG A 467 -12.09 -9.32 -0.89
CA ARG A 467 -11.79 -9.84 0.46
C ARG A 467 -11.79 -11.36 0.49
N ASP A 468 -12.92 -11.96 0.14
CA ASP A 468 -13.12 -13.40 0.18
C ASP A 468 -12.18 -14.11 -0.77
N SER A 469 -12.03 -13.56 -1.99
CA SER A 469 -11.11 -14.11 -2.98
C SER A 469 -9.64 -14.05 -2.55
N SER A 470 -9.23 -13.07 -1.75
CA SER A 470 -7.87 -12.98 -1.23
C SER A 470 -7.52 -13.94 -0.12
N ARG A 471 -8.54 -14.54 0.52
CA ARG A 471 -8.37 -15.58 1.53
C ARG A 471 -8.61 -16.95 0.95
N PHE A 472 -9.49 -17.07 -0.04
CA PHE A 472 -9.90 -18.34 -0.61
C PHE A 472 -8.75 -19.03 -1.36
N VAL A 473 -8.17 -20.06 -0.75
CA VAL A 473 -7.13 -20.89 -1.37
C VAL A 473 -7.75 -21.68 -2.52
N VAL A 474 -7.17 -21.54 -3.70
CA VAL A 474 -7.58 -22.25 -4.92
C VAL A 474 -6.81 -23.56 -5.05
N LEU A 475 -5.48 -23.49 -4.93
CA LEU A 475 -4.59 -24.63 -4.88
C LEU A 475 -3.37 -24.35 -3.99
N TYR A 476 -2.75 -25.40 -3.50
CA TYR A 476 -1.51 -25.32 -2.71
C TYR A 476 -0.55 -26.49 -2.98
N ASP A 477 0.73 -26.30 -2.65
CA ASP A 477 1.74 -27.35 -2.62
C ASP A 477 1.69 -28.05 -1.25
N ASP A 478 1.58 -29.38 -1.23
CA ASP A 478 1.51 -30.18 0.01
C ASP A 478 2.85 -30.28 0.76
N ASN A 479 3.91 -29.67 0.23
CA ASN A 479 5.19 -29.55 0.88
C ASN A 479 5.22 -28.39 1.89
N VAL A 480 5.18 -28.73 3.18
CA VAL A 480 5.32 -27.75 4.26
C VAL A 480 6.77 -27.25 4.30
N SER A 481 6.95 -25.95 4.14
CA SER A 481 8.25 -25.29 4.35
C SER A 481 8.71 -25.43 5.80
N GLN A 482 10.01 -25.28 6.06
CA GLN A 482 10.58 -25.37 7.42
C GLN A 482 9.95 -24.37 8.42
N GLY A 483 9.30 -23.31 7.94
CA GLY A 483 8.56 -22.35 8.76
C GLY A 483 7.12 -22.74 9.10
N GLY A 484 6.64 -23.91 8.68
CA GLY A 484 5.26 -24.34 8.90
C GLY A 484 4.24 -23.71 7.93
N TYR A 485 4.69 -23.24 6.76
CA TYR A 485 3.84 -22.64 5.74
C TYR A 485 3.73 -23.55 4.51
N TYR A 486 2.52 -23.61 3.94
CA TYR A 486 2.28 -24.15 2.60
C TYR A 486 2.36 -23.03 1.57
N GLU A 487 3.01 -23.27 0.43
CA GLU A 487 2.92 -22.37 -0.71
C GLU A 487 1.55 -22.54 -1.38
N CYS A 488 0.83 -21.44 -1.62
CA CYS A 488 -0.53 -21.50 -2.16
C CYS A 488 -0.83 -20.35 -3.10
N VAL A 489 -1.92 -20.50 -3.85
CA VAL A 489 -2.49 -19.43 -4.69
C VAL A 489 -3.94 -19.20 -4.30
N MET A 490 -4.28 -17.93 -4.13
CA MET A 490 -5.59 -17.44 -3.73
C MET A 490 -6.45 -17.08 -4.94
N ALA A 491 -7.78 -16.96 -4.75
CA ALA A 491 -8.74 -16.58 -5.82
C ALA A 491 -8.66 -15.11 -6.25
N ASN A 492 -7.79 -14.31 -5.65
CA ASN A 492 -7.40 -12.99 -6.13
C ASN A 492 -6.08 -13.02 -6.92
N TRP A 493 -5.67 -14.20 -7.41
CA TRP A 493 -4.51 -14.39 -8.29
C TRP A 493 -3.15 -14.17 -7.62
N THR A 494 -3.09 -14.01 -6.29
CA THR A 494 -1.81 -13.84 -5.58
C THR A 494 -1.27 -15.17 -5.08
N GLY A 495 0.03 -15.38 -5.26
CA GLY A 495 0.78 -16.46 -4.61
C GLY A 495 1.35 -16.01 -3.27
N SER A 496 1.20 -16.83 -2.23
CA SER A 496 1.71 -16.54 -0.89
C SER A 496 1.91 -17.81 -0.06
N GLY A 497 2.65 -17.70 1.04
CA GLY A 497 2.66 -18.73 2.08
C GLY A 497 1.43 -18.60 3.00
N ILE A 498 0.79 -19.71 3.33
CA ILE A 498 -0.27 -19.80 4.36
C ILE A 498 0.20 -20.71 5.48
N LYS A 499 -0.02 -20.32 6.75
CA LYS A 499 0.32 -21.19 7.89
C LYS A 499 -0.53 -22.45 7.85
N ALA A 500 0.05 -23.57 8.28
CA ALA A 500 -0.64 -24.85 8.30
C ALA A 500 -2.00 -24.78 9.02
N ASP A 501 -2.06 -24.25 10.24
CA ASP A 501 -3.30 -24.16 11.03
C ASP A 501 -4.37 -23.30 10.34
N GLU A 502 -3.96 -22.20 9.69
CA GLU A 502 -4.86 -21.30 8.99
C GLU A 502 -5.46 -21.95 7.74
N LEU A 503 -4.64 -22.69 6.98
CA LEU A 503 -5.10 -23.49 5.85
C LEU A 503 -6.08 -24.57 6.30
N LYS A 504 -5.72 -25.33 7.35
CA LYS A 504 -6.57 -26.42 7.88
C LYS A 504 -7.93 -25.89 8.30
N GLU A 505 -7.97 -24.77 9.03
CA GLU A 505 -9.22 -24.16 9.47
C GLU A 505 -10.07 -23.67 8.29
N GLN A 506 -9.43 -23.08 7.26
CA GLN A 506 -10.16 -22.68 6.06
C GLN A 506 -10.77 -23.87 5.31
N LEU A 507 -10.00 -24.95 5.10
CA LEU A 507 -10.48 -26.14 4.40
C LEU A 507 -11.61 -26.82 5.18
N ARG A 508 -11.49 -26.90 6.50
CA ARG A 508 -12.53 -27.41 7.40
C ARG A 508 -13.85 -26.63 7.25
N LYS A 509 -13.80 -25.28 7.23
CA LYS A 509 -14.99 -24.44 7.02
C LYS A 509 -15.65 -24.65 5.65
N ARG A 510 -14.89 -25.08 4.66
CA ARG A 510 -15.35 -25.39 3.29
C ARG A 510 -15.75 -26.86 3.11
N GLY A 511 -15.78 -27.65 4.18
CA GLY A 511 -16.09 -29.09 4.14
C GLY A 511 -15.07 -29.90 3.34
N LYS A 512 -13.85 -29.40 3.18
CA LYS A 512 -12.77 -30.08 2.44
C LYS A 512 -11.94 -30.93 3.39
N LEU A 513 -11.33 -31.99 2.84
CA LEU A 513 -10.38 -32.81 3.58
C LEU A 513 -9.19 -31.97 4.03
N VAL A 514 -8.85 -32.12 5.31
CA VAL A 514 -7.76 -31.39 5.94
C VAL A 514 -6.49 -32.25 5.86
N PRO A 515 -5.34 -31.68 5.45
CA PRO A 515 -4.06 -32.40 5.38
C PRO A 515 -3.48 -32.76 6.75
#